data_AF-A0A2J5NBK3-F1
#
_entry.id   AF-A0A2J5NBK3-F1
#
_cell.length_a   1.000
_cell.length_b   1.000
_cell.length_c   1.000
_cell.angle_alpha   90.00
_cell.angle_beta   90.00
_cell.angle_gamma   90.00
#
_symmetry.space_group_name_H-M   'P 1'
#
loop_
_entity.id
_entity.type
_entity.pdbx_description
1 polymer ?
#
loop_
_entity_poly.entity_id
_entity_poly.type
_entity_poly.pdbx_seq_one_letter_code
_entity_poly.pdbx_strand_id
1 'polypeptide(L)' 'EWYLSWQGVDTEFSQLRALDIEVRRHKQDTAAIFSLRSYVVHE' A
#
# COMPACT_ATOMS: atom_id res chain seq x y z
N GLU A 1 2.61 -13.96 14.09
CA GLU A 1 1.99 -12.64 13.90
C GLU A 1 2.23 -12.20 12.45
N TRP A 2 1.45 -11.24 11.95
CA TRP A 2 1.61 -10.65 10.63
C TRP A 2 1.70 -9.14 10.80
N TYR A 3 2.58 -8.50 10.04
CA TYR A 3 2.78 -7.05 10.09
C TYR A 3 2.31 -6.43 8.79
N LEU A 4 1.49 -5.40 8.92
CA LEU A 4 0.86 -4.74 7.79
C LEU A 4 1.18 -3.24 7.86
N SER A 5 1.59 -2.67 6.72
CA SER A 5 1.84 -1.25 6.55
C SER A 5 1.10 -0.75 5.33
N TRP A 6 0.57 0.48 5.40
CA TRP A 6 -0.10 1.12 4.27
C TRP A 6 0.36 2.57 4.12
N GLN A 7 0.37 3.05 2.89
CA GLN A 7 0.69 4.45 2.58
C GLN A 7 -0.17 4.95 1.42
N GLY A 8 -0.67 6.17 1.56
CA GLY A 8 -1.28 6.89 0.44
C GLY A 8 -0.18 7.28 -0.55
N VAL A 9 -0.46 7.12 -1.84
CA VAL A 9 0.48 7.46 -2.91
C VAL A 9 -0.16 8.48 -3.83
N ASP A 10 0.58 9.55 -4.10
CA ASP A 10 0.15 10.57 -5.04
C ASP A 10 0.02 9.97 -6.44
N THR A 11 -1.02 10.37 -7.14
CA THR A 11 -1.26 9.96 -8.53
C THR A 11 -1.33 11.19 -9.41
N GLU A 12 -0.96 11.03 -10.68
CA GLU A 12 -1.00 12.11 -11.67
C GLU A 12 -2.44 12.54 -11.99
N PHE A 13 -3.44 11.72 -11.62
CA PHE A 13 -4.85 11.98 -11.88
C PHE A 13 -5.51 12.49 -10.59
N SER A 14 -5.97 13.75 -10.61
CA SER A 14 -6.57 14.40 -9.43
C SER A 14 -7.79 13.67 -8.85
N GLN A 15 -8.50 12.90 -9.67
CA GLN A 15 -9.65 12.06 -9.28
C GLN A 15 -9.26 10.68 -8.74
N LEU A 16 -8.00 10.25 -8.87
CA LEU A 16 -7.54 8.96 -8.37
C LEU A 16 -6.76 9.13 -7.07
N ARG A 17 -6.99 8.19 -6.15
CA ARG A 17 -6.21 8.01 -4.94
C ARG A 17 -5.65 6.59 -4.96
N ALA A 18 -4.33 6.47 -4.77
CA ALA A 18 -3.69 5.18 -4.66
C ALA A 18 -3.35 4.87 -3.21
N LEU A 19 -3.51 3.60 -2.82
CA LEU A 19 -3.09 3.07 -1.53
C LEU A 19 -2.21 1.85 -1.78
N ASP A 20 -0.96 1.93 -1.32
CA ASP A 20 -0.07 0.79 -1.26
C ASP A 20 -0.22 0.09 0.08
N ILE A 21 -0.30 -1.23 0.03
CA ILE A 21 -0.39 -2.11 1.20
C ILE A 21 0.74 -3.13 1.09
N GLU A 22 1.50 -3.28 2.16
CA GLU A 22 2.56 -4.28 2.28
C GLU A 22 2.32 -5.18 3.49
N VAL A 23 2.59 -6.47 3.29
CA VAL A 23 2.49 -7.48 4.35
C VAL A 23 3.85 -8.13 4.55
N ARG A 24 4.32 -8.15 5.80
CA ARG A 24 5.57 -8.76 6.24
C ARG A 24 5.30 -9.86 7.27
N ARG A 25 6.18 -10.86 7.34
CA ARG A 25 6.09 -11.90 8.38
C ARG A 25 6.71 -11.43 9.68
N HIS A 26 7.80 -10.67 9.61
CA HIS A 26 8.45 -10.03 10.73
C HIS A 26 8.58 -8.52 10.48
N LYS A 27 8.52 -7.73 11.55
CA LYS A 27 8.58 -6.27 11.44
C LYS A 27 9.91 -5.76 10.89
N GLN A 28 11.00 -6.49 11.11
CA GLN A 28 12.34 -6.11 10.61
C GLN A 28 12.61 -6.58 9.18
N ASP A 29 11.69 -7.32 8.55
CA ASP A 29 11.88 -7.79 7.18
C ASP A 29 11.98 -6.60 6.23
N THR A 30 13.09 -6.53 5.49
CA THR A 30 13.35 -5.44 4.53
C THR A 30 12.41 -5.50 3.33
N ALA A 31 11.95 -6.70 2.96
CA ALA A 31 11.05 -6.92 1.84
C ALA A 31 9.67 -7.38 2.32
N ALA A 32 8.62 -6.88 1.66
CA ALA A 32 7.27 -7.40 1.84
C ALA A 32 7.15 -8.78 1.17
N ILE A 33 6.41 -9.67 1.81
CA ILE A 33 6.04 -10.98 1.23
C ILE A 33 4.90 -10.79 0.22
N PHE A 34 4.05 -9.80 0.47
CA PHE A 34 2.97 -9.41 -0.42
C PHE A 34 2.90 -7.88 -0.49
N SER A 35 2.71 -7.37 -1.70
CA SER A 35 2.49 -5.95 -1.98
C SER A 35 1.28 -5.81 -2.90
N LEU A 36 0.40 -4.87 -2.57
CA LEU A 36 -0.80 -4.56 -3.34
C LEU A 36 -0.93 -3.06 -3.48
N ARG A 37 -1.11 -2.58 -4.71
CA ARG A 37 -1.59 -1.24 -5.00
C ARG A 37 -3.06 -1.28 -5.35
N SER A 38 -3.86 -0.49 -4.64
CA SER A 38 -5.28 -0.29 -4.93
C SER A 38 -5.53 1.16 -5.34
N TYR A 39 -6.58 1.36 -6.14
CA TYR A 39 -6.99 2.67 -6.63
C TYR A 39 -8.45 2.90 -6.27
N VAL A 40 -8.75 4.08 -5.77
CA VAL A 40 -10.12 4.55 -5.52
C VAL A 40 -10.33 5.81 -6.35
N VAL A 41 -11.47 5.88 -7.03
CA VAL A 41 -11.94 7.08 -7.71
C VAL A 41 -12.68 7.91 -6.67
N HIS A 42 -12.28 9.17 -6.50
CA HIS A 42 -13.02 10.16 -5.73
C HIS A 42 -13.85 11.00 -6.72
N GLU A 43 -15.17 10.90 -6.61
CA GLU A 43 -16.13 11.77 -7.33
C GLU A 43 -16.23 13.17 -6.71
#